data_AF-A0A5J4N3X1-F1
#
_entry.id   AF-A0A5J4N3X1-F1
#
_cell.length_a   1.000
_cell.length_b   1.000
_cell.length_c   1.000
_cell.angle_alpha   90.00
_cell.angle_beta   90.00
_cell.angle_gamma   90.00
#
_symmetry.space_group_name_H-M   'P 1'
#
loop_
_entity.id
_entity.type
_entity.pdbx_description
1 polymer ?
#
loop_
_entity_poly.entity_id
_entity_poly.type
_entity_poly.pdbx_seq_one_letter_code
_entity_poly.pdbx_strand_id
1 'polypeptide(L)'
;GYFFGVSGERLTKRLRALYFECILRQEIGWFDRPENQAGALTANLATQTSRLKLISGSQLGTIMEAVVLTVVSLVIGFVFSWQLTLLFLAFFPLIVISGMFQ
;
A
#
# COMPACT_ATOMS: atom_id res chain seq x y z
N GLY A 1 -5.68 -1.65 13.59
CA GLY A 1 -4.76 -0.52 13.31
C GLY A 1 -3.42 -0.60 14.03
N TYR A 2 -3.39 -0.66 15.36
CA TYR A 2 -2.17 -0.47 16.16
C TYR A 2 -1.02 -1.46 15.84
N PHE A 3 -1.31 -2.76 15.75
CA PHE A 3 -0.29 -3.78 15.42
C PHE A 3 0.31 -3.62 14.00
N PHE A 4 -0.48 -3.15 13.03
CA PHE A 4 -0.02 -2.86 11.68
C PHE A 4 0.87 -1.60 11.65
N GLY A 5 0.51 -0.57 12.42
CA GLY A 5 1.35 0.62 12.58
C GLY A 5 2.71 0.28 13.19
N VAL A 6 2.74 -0.52 14.25
CA VAL A 6 3.99 -0.97 14.90
C VAL A 6 4.85 -1.82 13.94
N SER A 7 4.22 -2.70 13.17
CA SER A 7 4.93 -3.56 12.20
C SER A 7 5.48 -2.75 11.02
N GLY A 8 4.72 -1.79 10.49
CA GLY A 8 5.15 -0.88 9.43
C GLY A 8 6.29 0.05 9.87
N GLU A 9 6.27 0.50 11.12
CA GLU A 9 7.36 1.30 11.68
C GLU A 9 8.66 0.50 11.83
N ARG A 10 8.57 -0.75 12.30
CA ARG A 10 9.73 -1.67 12.36
C ARG A 10 10.29 -1.95 10.96
N LEU A 11 9.42 -2.18 9.98
CA LEU A 11 9.82 -2.41 8.59
C LEU A 11 10.53 -1.18 8.01
N THR A 12 10.00 0.02 8.24
CA THR A 12 10.63 1.26 7.78
C THR A 12 12.00 1.46 8.42
N LYS A 13 12.14 1.21 9.73
CA LYS A 13 13.42 1.32 10.42
C LYS A 13 14.46 0.36 9.82
N ARG A 14 14.05 -0.87 9.49
CA ARG A 14 14.90 -1.87 8.84
C ARG A 14 15.29 -1.47 7.42
N LEU A 15 14.34 -0.98 6.62
CA LEU A 15 14.60 -0.49 5.26
C LEU A 15 15.57 0.69 5.27
N ARG A 16 15.41 1.62 6.20
CA ARG A 16 16.33 2.78 6.33
C ARG A 16 17.76 2.34 6.66
N ALA A 17 17.91 1.36 7.56
CA ALA A 17 19.22 0.81 7.91
C ALA A 17 19.89 0.09 6.73
N LEU A 18 19.16 -0.78 6.03
CA LEU A 18 19.64 -1.49 4.83
C LEU A 18 20.04 -0.52 3.72
N TYR A 19 19.20 0.48 3.44
CA TYR A 19 19.46 1.43 2.38
C TYR A 19 20.70 2.30 2.69
N PHE A 20 20.88 2.69 3.95
CA PHE A 20 22.08 3.41 4.39
C PHE A 20 23.34 2.53 4.28
N GLU A 21 23.26 1.25 4.65
CA GLU A 21 24.38 0.31 4.47
C GLU A 21 24.76 0.14 3.00
N CYS A 22 23.77 0.03 2.10
CA CYS A 22 24.02 -0.06 0.66
C CYS A 22 24.72 1.19 0.12
N ILE A 23 24.28 2.38 0.55
CA ILE A 23 24.91 3.65 0.16
C ILE A 23 26.39 3.68 0.60
N LEU A 24 26.69 3.26 1.84
CA LEU A 24 28.06 3.26 2.36
C LEU A 24 29.00 2.29 1.63
N ARG A 25 28.47 1.27 0.96
CA ARG A 25 29.24 0.29 0.17
C ARG A 25 29.51 0.74 -1.27
N GLN A 26 28.99 1.89 -1.67
CA GLN A 26 29.11 2.40 -3.04
C GLN A 26 30.51 2.99 -3.29
N GLU A 27 30.99 2.90 -4.53
CA GLU A 27 32.31 3.41 -4.94
C GLU A 27 32.41 4.94 -4.88
N ILE A 28 33.63 5.48 -4.64
CA ILE A 28 33.86 6.93 -4.48
C ILE A 28 33.44 7.72 -5.74
N GLY A 29 33.71 7.20 -6.94
CA GLY A 29 33.30 7.85 -8.20
C GLY A 29 31.79 7.90 -8.41
N TRP A 30 30.99 7.15 -7.64
CA TRP A 30 29.54 7.25 -7.67
C TRP A 30 29.02 8.51 -6.96
N PHE A 31 29.73 8.97 -5.92
CA PHE A 31 29.41 10.18 -5.15
C PHE A 31 29.83 11.48 -5.85
N ASP A 32 30.71 11.39 -6.84
CA ASP A 32 31.14 12.55 -7.65
C ASP A 32 30.06 13.02 -8.63
N ARG A 33 29.02 12.21 -8.87
CA ARG A 33 27.87 12.63 -9.68
C ARG A 33 27.06 13.70 -8.92
N PRO A 34 26.64 14.79 -9.58
CA PRO A 34 25.87 15.86 -8.94
C PRO A 34 24.53 15.37 -8.36
N GLU A 35 23.95 14.31 -8.92
CA GLU A 35 22.74 13.67 -8.41
C GLU A 35 22.98 12.88 -7.11
N ASN A 36 24.21 12.42 -6.88
CA ASN A 36 24.58 11.47 -5.82
C ASN A 36 25.40 12.11 -4.69
N GLN A 37 25.31 13.42 -4.53
CA GLN A 37 25.94 14.10 -3.41
C GLN A 37 25.31 13.64 -2.08
N ALA A 38 26.13 13.53 -1.04
CA ALA A 38 25.72 13.01 0.27
C ALA A 38 24.47 13.71 0.85
N GLY A 39 24.31 15.02 0.61
CA GLY A 39 23.14 15.81 1.01
C GLY A 39 21.87 15.50 0.19
N ALA A 40 22.00 15.33 -1.13
CA ALA A 40 20.89 14.94 -2.00
C ALA A 40 20.44 13.50 -1.69
N LEU A 41 21.36 12.58 -1.38
CA LEU A 41 21.04 11.22 -0.98
C LEU A 41 20.28 11.15 0.35
N THR A 42 20.70 11.92 1.35
CA THR A 42 20.03 11.91 2.66
C THR A 42 18.62 12.50 2.56
N ALA A 43 18.43 13.54 1.74
CA ALA A 43 17.11 14.09 1.43
C ALA A 43 16.22 13.09 0.66
N ASN A 44 16.78 12.42 -0.36
CA ASN A 44 16.09 11.35 -1.10
C ASN A 44 15.74 10.16 -0.21
N LEU A 45 16.66 9.75 0.68
CA LEU A 45 16.41 8.67 1.63
C LEU A 45 15.27 9.04 2.58
N ALA A 46 15.26 10.26 3.13
CA ALA A 46 14.22 10.72 4.05
C ALA A 46 12.85 10.82 3.36
N THR A 47 12.79 11.35 2.14
CA THR A 47 11.55 11.45 1.37
C THR A 47 11.02 10.08 0.94
N GLN A 48 11.88 9.17 0.45
CA GLN A 48 11.47 7.82 0.09
C GLN A 48 11.04 6.98 1.30
N THR A 49 11.73 7.07 2.43
CA THR A 49 11.28 6.38 3.67
C THR A 49 9.98 6.95 4.22
N SER A 50 9.71 8.25 4.04
CA SER A 50 8.44 8.85 4.45
C SER A 50 7.28 8.38 3.56
N ARG A 51 7.50 8.30 2.24
CA ARG A 51 6.54 7.73 1.29
C ARG A 51 6.26 6.25 1.56
N LEU A 52 7.30 5.46 1.85
CA LEU A 52 7.15 4.05 2.23
C LEU A 52 6.41 3.89 3.57
N LYS A 53 6.62 4.78 4.55
CA LYS A 53 5.86 4.78 5.81
C LYS A 53 4.37 5.02 5.60
N LEU A 54 4.02 5.99 4.75
CA LEU A 54 2.64 6.30 4.39
C LEU A 54 1.94 5.10 3.76
N ILE A 55 2.62 4.41 2.85
CA ILE A 55 2.09 3.22 2.16
C ILE A 55 2.01 2.01 3.12
N SER A 56 3.02 1.81 3.97
CA SER A 56 3.11 0.63 4.82
C SER A 56 2.28 0.70 6.11
N GLY A 57 1.99 1.88 6.65
CA GLY A 57 1.36 2.03 7.96
C GLY A 57 -0.17 2.07 7.92
N SER A 58 -0.72 3.12 7.30
CA SER A 58 -2.16 3.36 7.26
C SER A 58 -2.84 2.63 6.11
N GLN A 59 -2.22 2.62 4.93
CA GLN A 59 -2.80 2.01 3.73
C GLN A 59 -2.91 0.49 3.82
N LEU A 60 -1.92 -0.22 4.38
CA LEU A 60 -2.03 -1.67 4.59
C LEU A 60 -3.20 -2.03 5.51
N GLY A 61 -3.44 -1.24 6.56
CA GLY A 61 -4.60 -1.41 7.43
C GLY A 61 -5.91 -1.24 6.68
N THR A 62 -6.04 -0.17 5.90
CA THR A 62 -7.24 0.11 5.09
C THR A 62 -7.46 -0.92 4.00
N ILE A 63 -6.42 -1.39 3.32
CA ILE A 63 -6.51 -2.43 2.29
C ILE A 63 -6.98 -3.75 2.92
N MET A 64 -6.39 -4.12 4.05
CA MET A 64 -6.75 -5.36 4.73
C MET A 64 -8.16 -5.30 5.30
N GLU A 65 -8.56 -4.16 5.85
CA GLU A 65 -9.94 -3.90 6.29
C GLU A 65 -10.92 -4.00 5.12
N ALA A 66 -10.63 -3.35 3.99
CA ALA A 66 -11.47 -3.42 2.79
C ALA A 66 -11.62 -4.86 2.27
N VAL A 67 -10.52 -5.63 2.20
CA VAL A 67 -10.56 -7.04 1.79
C VAL A 67 -11.42 -7.88 2.75
N VAL A 68 -11.24 -7.71 4.06
CA VAL A 68 -12.03 -8.44 5.07
C VAL A 68 -13.51 -8.07 4.94
N LEU A 69 -13.85 -6.78 4.82
CA LEU A 69 -15.23 -6.32 4.60
C LEU A 69 -15.84 -6.90 3.32
N THR A 70 -15.09 -6.92 2.22
CA THR A 70 -15.55 -7.52 0.96
C THR A 70 -15.80 -9.01 1.11
N VAL A 71 -14.90 -9.76 1.75
CA VAL A 71 -15.06 -11.20 1.96
C VAL A 71 -16.24 -11.49 2.90
N VAL A 72 -16.34 -10.78 4.02
CA VAL A 72 -17.41 -10.95 5.00
C VAL A 72 -18.77 -10.60 4.38
N SER A 73 -18.87 -9.51 3.62
CA SER A 73 -20.12 -9.14 2.95
C SER A 73 -20.53 -10.14 1.85
N LEU A 74 -19.57 -10.68 1.10
CA LEU A 74 -19.81 -11.79 0.16
C LEU A 74 -20.33 -13.02 0.88
N VAL A 75 -19.68 -13.46 1.95
CA VAL A 75 -20.07 -14.66 2.72
C VAL A 75 -21.47 -14.49 3.31
N ILE A 76 -21.77 -13.34 3.93
CA ILE A 76 -23.10 -13.04 4.46
C ILE A 76 -24.16 -13.04 3.34
N GLY A 77 -23.84 -12.43 2.19
CA GLY A 77 -24.73 -12.40 1.03
C GLY A 77 -25.04 -13.78 0.43
N PHE A 78 -24.08 -14.69 0.45
CA PHE A 78 -24.27 -16.08 0.02
C PHE A 78 -25.04 -16.92 1.05
N VAL A 79 -24.79 -16.72 2.35
CA VAL A 79 -25.44 -17.48 3.43
C VAL A 79 -26.92 -17.13 3.58
N PHE A 80 -27.29 -15.85 3.49
CA PHE A 80 -28.69 -15.45 3.67
C PHE A 80 -29.58 -15.84 2.50
N SER A 81 -29.14 -15.63 1.26
CA SER A 81 -29.97 -15.95 0.08
C SER A 81 -29.13 -16.02 -1.19
N TRP A 82 -28.77 -17.22 -1.65
CA TRP A 82 -28.14 -17.43 -2.96
C TRP A 82 -28.96 -16.84 -4.14
N GLN A 83 -30.28 -16.71 -3.95
CA GLN A 83 -31.20 -16.09 -4.90
C GLN A 83 -31.02 -14.56 -4.97
N LEU A 84 -30.78 -13.87 -3.85
CA LEU A 84 -30.52 -12.43 -3.85
C LEU A 84 -29.14 -12.11 -4.43
N THR A 85 -28.14 -12.97 -4.18
CA THR A 85 -26.79 -12.79 -4.74
C THR A 85 -26.79 -12.87 -6.27
N LEU A 86 -27.53 -13.82 -6.86
CA LEU A 86 -27.74 -13.91 -8.30
C LEU A 86 -28.47 -12.69 -8.87
N LEU A 87 -29.49 -12.19 -8.15
CA LEU A 87 -30.22 -10.99 -8.53
C LEU A 87 -29.29 -9.77 -8.57
N PHE A 88 -28.52 -9.54 -7.51
CA PHE A 88 -27.54 -8.45 -7.45
C PHE A 88 -26.47 -8.57 -8.55
N LEU A 89 -25.99 -9.79 -8.83
CA LEU A 89 -25.01 -10.02 -9.90
C LEU A 89 -25.57 -9.71 -11.30
N ALA A 90 -26.87 -9.92 -11.52
CA ALA A 90 -27.55 -9.57 -12.77
C ALA A 90 -27.79 -8.05 -12.91
N PHE A 91 -28.11 -7.36 -11.81
CA PHE A 91 -28.33 -5.91 -11.83
C PHE A 91 -27.04 -5.09 -11.83
N PHE A 92 -25.95 -5.61 -11.26
CA PHE A 92 -24.65 -4.93 -11.21
C PHE A 92 -24.13 -4.47 -12.60
N PRO A 93 -24.07 -5.31 -13.65
CA PRO A 93 -23.67 -4.87 -14.98
C PRO A 93 -24.67 -3.90 -15.63
N LEU A 94 -25.97 -4.05 -15.37
CA LEU A 94 -27.00 -3.14 -15.88
C LEU A 94 -26.81 -1.70 -15.35
N ILE A 95 -26.51 -1.57 -14.06
CA ILE A 95 -26.26 -0.27 -13.42
C ILE A 95 -24.97 0.35 -13.95
N VAL A 96 -23.90 -0.44 -14.10
CA VAL A 96 -22.63 0.04 -14.65
C VAL A 96 -22.80 0.56 -16.08
N ILE A 97 -23.51 -0.20 -16.93
CA ILE A 97 -23.79 0.22 -18.30
C ILE A 97 -24.62 1.52 -18.30
N SER A 98 -25.69 1.60 -17.50
CA SER A 98 -26.49 2.82 -17.38
C SER A 98 -25.67 4.03 -16.92
N GLY A 99 -24.75 3.84 -15.97
CA GLY A 99 -23.87 4.89 -15.48
C GLY A 99 -22.79 5.31 -16.48
N MET A 100 -22.42 4.46 -17.44
CA MET A 100 -21.53 4.82 -18.54
C MET A 100 -22.23 5.63 -19.64
N PHE A 101 -23.56 5.52 -19.76
CA PHE A 101 -24.36 6.23 -20.75
C PHE A 101 -24.86 7.61 -20.27
N GLN A 102 -24.65 7.95 -19.00
CA GLN A 102 -25.01 9.23 -18.39
C GLN A 102 -23.78 10.11 -18.23
#